data_AF-A0A447RAH9-F1
#
_entry.id   AF-A0A447RAH9-F1
#
_cell.length_a   1.000
_cell.length_b   1.000
_cell.length_c   1.000
_cell.angle_alpha   90.00
_cell.angle_beta   90.00
_cell.angle_gamma   90.00
#
_symmetry.space_group_name_H-M   'P 1'
#
loop_
_entity.id
_entity.type
_entity.pdbx_description
1 polymer ?
#
loop_
_entity_poly.entity_id
_entity_poly.type
_entity_poly.pdbx_seq_one_letter_code
_entity_poly.pdbx_strand_id
1 'polypeptide(L)'
;MRFHQYYPVDIVNGPGTRCTLFVSGCVHECPGCYNKSTWRLNSGQPFTKEMEDRIIHDLNDTRIKRRGSRFPAAIRSIRKTCRIS
;
A
#
# COMPACT_ATOMS: atom_id res chain seq x y z
N MET A 1 -4.21 -10.99 -3.07
CA MET A 1 -3.91 -10.08 -1.93
C MET A 1 -5.15 -9.27 -1.55
N ARG A 2 -5.33 -8.90 -0.27
CA ARG A 2 -6.36 -7.96 0.18
C ARG A 2 -5.75 -6.77 0.91
N PHE A 3 -6.47 -5.65 0.96
CA PHE A 3 -6.00 -4.42 1.59
C PHE A 3 -7.15 -3.73 2.33
N HIS A 4 -6.84 -2.95 3.37
CA HIS A 4 -7.85 -2.20 4.13
C HIS A 4 -7.97 -0.77 3.65
N GLN A 5 -6.83 -0.13 3.43
CA GLN A 5 -6.80 1.30 3.18
C GLN A 5 -5.66 1.68 2.26
N TYR A 6 -5.92 2.66 1.40
CA TYR A 6 -4.93 3.28 0.56
C TYR A 6 -5.00 4.80 0.71
N TYR A 7 -3.84 5.42 0.94
CA TYR A 7 -3.67 6.85 1.00
C TYR A 7 -2.76 7.30 -0.14
N PRO A 8 -3.27 8.07 -1.12
CA PRO A 8 -2.46 8.55 -2.25
C PRO A 8 -1.44 9.62 -1.84
N VAL A 9 -1.70 10.29 -0.72
CA VAL A 9 -0.89 11.34 -0.11
C VAL A 9 -0.87 11.09 1.38
N ASP A 10 0.29 10.69 1.90
CA ASP A 10 0.52 10.39 3.29
C ASP A 10 1.78 11.10 3.77
N ILE A 11 1.64 11.81 4.89
CA ILE A 11 2.70 12.56 5.57
C ILE A 11 2.92 12.06 7.01
N VAL A 12 2.11 11.10 7.46
CA VAL A 12 2.11 10.56 8.82
C VAL A 12 3.04 9.35 8.91
N ASN A 13 3.01 8.46 7.92
CA ASN A 13 3.76 7.20 7.94
C ASN A 13 5.19 7.31 7.40
N GLY A 14 5.75 8.52 7.34
CA GLY A 14 7.15 8.74 7.00
C GLY A 14 7.48 10.16 6.56
N PRO A 15 8.76 10.51 6.45
CA PRO A 15 9.17 11.86 6.08
C PRO A 15 8.85 12.17 4.62
N GLY A 16 8.24 13.34 4.40
CA GLY A 16 7.77 13.80 3.09
C GLY A 16 6.47 13.13 2.64
N THR A 17 6.00 13.50 1.44
CA THR A 17 4.76 12.97 0.89
C THR A 17 4.96 11.60 0.24
N ARG A 18 4.10 10.64 0.58
CA ARG A 18 4.18 9.24 0.12
C ARG A 18 2.81 8.71 -0.30
N CYS A 19 2.80 7.56 -0.95
CA CYS A 19 1.60 6.73 -1.11
C CYS A 19 1.72 5.55 -0.15
N THR A 20 0.67 5.28 0.63
CA THR A 20 0.67 4.23 1.66
C THR A 20 -0.47 3.27 1.38
N LEU A 21 -0.15 1.97 1.31
CA LEU A 21 -1.11 0.88 1.13
C LEU A 21 -1.04 -0.05 2.36
N PHE A 22 -2.15 -0.14 3.08
CA PHE A 22 -2.29 -1.04 4.23
C PHE A 22 -2.85 -2.39 3.78
N VAL A 23 -1.98 -3.40 3.73
CA VAL A 23 -2.33 -4.76 3.32
C VAL A 23 -2.89 -5.59 4.47
N SER A 24 -3.64 -6.64 4.11
CA SER A 24 -4.19 -7.62 5.06
C SER A 24 -3.25 -8.80 5.22
N GLY A 25 -3.18 -9.35 6.44
CA GLY A 25 -2.33 -10.46 6.83
C GLY A 25 -1.19 -10.01 7.76
N CYS A 26 -1.31 -10.30 9.06
CA CYS A 26 -0.21 -10.14 10.02
C CYS A 26 -0.30 -11.26 11.05
N VAL A 27 0.71 -12.14 11.08
CA VAL A 27 0.75 -13.31 11.97
C VAL A 27 1.31 -13.00 13.37
N HIS A 28 1.84 -11.80 13.58
CA HIS A 28 2.48 -11.43 14.85
C HIS A 28 1.48 -11.17 15.98
N GLU A 29 0.26 -10.75 15.64
CA GLU A 29 -0.84 -10.50 16.59
C GLU A 29 -0.41 -9.75 17.87
N CYS A 30 0.43 -8.72 17.72
CA CYS A 30 1.11 -8.09 18.85
C CYS A 30 0.13 -7.51 19.89
N PRO A 31 0.43 -7.63 21.20
CA PRO A 31 -0.31 -6.91 22.24
C PRO A 31 -0.33 -5.40 21.97
N GLY A 32 -1.50 -4.78 22.04
CA GLY A 32 -1.65 -3.34 21.76
C GLY A 32 -1.59 -2.94 20.28
N CYS A 33 -1.69 -3.89 19.34
CA CYS A 33 -1.71 -3.57 17.91
C CYS A 33 -2.85 -2.58 17.58
N TYR A 34 -2.51 -1.49 16.88
CA TYR A 34 -3.48 -0.49 16.42
C TYR A 34 -4.37 -1.03 15.29
N ASN A 35 -3.81 -1.87 14.43
CA ASN A 35 -4.46 -2.39 13.22
C ASN A 35 -4.91 -3.86 13.38
N LYS A 36 -5.60 -4.21 14.47
CA LYS A 36 -6.04 -5.61 14.70
C LYS A 36 -6.92 -6.16 13.59
N SER A 37 -7.67 -5.29 12.91
CA SER A 37 -8.52 -5.65 11.78
C SER A 37 -7.74 -6.23 10.59
N THR A 38 -6.43 -5.95 10.49
CA THR A 38 -5.59 -6.43 9.38
C THR A 38 -4.99 -7.81 9.63
N TRP A 39 -5.14 -8.42 10.81
CA TRP A 39 -4.51 -9.72 11.12
C TRP A 39 -4.95 -10.82 10.18
N ARG A 40 -6.26 -10.91 9.91
CA ARG A 40 -6.82 -11.95 9.04
C ARG A 40 -6.40 -11.72 7.59
N LEU A 41 -5.87 -12.77 6.96
CA LEU A 41 -5.48 -12.77 5.54
C LEU A 41 -6.64 -12.44 4.59
N ASN A 42 -7.86 -12.80 4.98
CA ASN A 42 -9.08 -12.57 4.21
C ASN A 42 -9.85 -11.29 4.59
N SER A 43 -9.28 -10.43 5.44
CA SER A 43 -9.88 -9.15 5.81
C SER A 43 -9.72 -8.08 4.72
N GLY A 44 -10.43 -6.96 4.83
CA GLY A 44 -10.34 -5.84 3.89
C GLY A 44 -11.00 -6.14 2.54
N GLN A 45 -10.57 -5.45 1.48
CA GLN A 45 -11.07 -5.56 0.11
C GLN A 45 -10.05 -6.27 -0.81
N PRO A 46 -10.52 -6.98 -1.86
CA PRO A 46 -9.61 -7.59 -2.83
C PRO A 46 -8.76 -6.52 -3.51
N PHE A 47 -7.47 -6.78 -3.67
CA PHE A 47 -6.60 -5.94 -4.47
C PHE A 47 -6.81 -6.28 -5.95
N THR A 48 -7.41 -5.37 -6.71
CA THR A 48 -7.77 -5.57 -8.11
C THR A 48 -6.82 -4.87 -9.07
N LYS A 49 -7.00 -5.12 -10.38
CA LYS A 49 -6.20 -4.48 -11.42
C LYS A 49 -6.43 -2.97 -11.45
N GLU A 50 -7.68 -2.54 -11.25
CA GLU A 50 -8.08 -1.14 -11.19
C GLU A 50 -7.39 -0.42 -10.02
N MET A 51 -7.23 -1.12 -8.90
CA MET A 51 -6.50 -0.61 -7.74
C MET A 51 -5.00 -0.46 -8.03
N GLU A 52 -4.39 -1.43 -8.72
CA GLU A 52 -2.99 -1.32 -9.19
C GLU A 52 -2.82 -0.11 -10.10
N ASP A 53 -3.71 0.04 -11.09
CA ASP A 53 -3.62 1.10 -12.08
C ASP A 53 -3.85 2.48 -11.45
N ARG A 54 -4.75 2.58 -10.45
CA ARG A 54 -4.90 3.78 -9.61
C ARG A 54 -3.62 4.15 -8.89
N ILE A 55 -2.95 3.20 -8.24
CA ILE A 55 -1.68 3.48 -7.54
C ILE A 55 -0.61 3.93 -8.53
N ILE A 56 -0.52 3.27 -9.69
CA ILE A 56 0.42 3.65 -10.74
C ILE A 56 0.14 5.06 -11.24
N HIS A 57 -1.14 5.41 -11.47
CA HIS A 57 -1.54 6.75 -11.87
C HIS A 57 -1.16 7.79 -10.81
N ASP A 58 -1.50 7.54 -9.55
CA ASP A 58 -1.19 8.46 -8.46
C ASP A 58 0.31 8.65 -8.33
N LEU A 59 1.08 7.57 -8.37
CA LEU A 59 2.54 7.64 -8.36
C LEU A 59 3.00 8.58 -9.49
N ASN A 60 2.43 8.45 -10.70
CA ASN A 60 2.70 9.24 -11.94
C ASN A 60 2.32 10.71 -11.86
N ASP A 61 1.59 11.13 -10.83
CA ASP A 61 1.22 12.53 -10.66
C ASP A 61 2.42 13.39 -10.27
N THR A 62 2.92 14.18 -11.22
CA THR A 62 4.05 15.10 -11.05
C THR A 62 3.73 16.34 -10.22
N ARG A 63 2.44 16.63 -9.98
CA ARG A 63 2.02 17.75 -9.12
C ARG A 63 2.39 17.51 -7.67
N ILE A 64 2.54 16.25 -7.27
CA ILE A 64 2.83 15.85 -5.89
C ILE A 64 4.30 15.42 -5.80
N LYS A 65 5.11 16.23 -5.13
CA LYS A 65 6.53 15.92 -4.89
C LYS A 65 6.66 14.82 -3.83
N ARG A 66 6.91 13.59 -4.27
CA ARG A 66 7.08 12.43 -3.38
C ARG A 66 8.55 12.19 -3.04
N ARG A 67 8.84 11.90 -1.76
CA ARG A 67 10.19 11.50 -1.30
C ARG A 67 10.27 9.98 -1.17
N GLY A 68 11.09 9.33 -2.00
CA GLY A 68 11.27 7.86 -1.96
C GLY A 68 11.69 7.25 -3.29
N SER A 69 11.58 5.92 -3.38
CA SER A 69 11.98 5.08 -4.51
C SER A 69 11.53 5.68 -5.85
N ARG A 70 12.48 5.84 -6.78
CA ARG A 70 12.19 6.26 -8.16
C ARG A 70 11.12 5.36 -8.76
N PHE A 71 10.14 5.98 -9.41
CA PHE A 71 9.04 5.40 -10.17
C PHE A 71 9.14 3.93 -10.61
N PRO A 72 10.19 3.51 -11.32
CA PRO A 72 10.24 2.15 -11.86
C PRO A 72 10.36 1.09 -10.77
N ALA A 73 11.00 1.42 -9.64
CA ALA A 73 11.23 0.48 -8.54
C ALA A 73 9.95 0.22 -7.74
N ALA A 74 9.12 1.24 -7.53
CA ALA A 74 7.85 1.11 -6.80
C ALA A 74 6.84 0.24 -7.57
N ILE A 75 6.70 0.46 -8.88
CA ILE A 75 5.79 -0.33 -9.75
C ILE A 75 6.23 -1.79 -9.82
N ARG A 76 7.54 -2.05 -9.95
CA ARG A 76 8.09 -3.41 -9.96
C ARG A 76 7.86 -4.13 -8.63
N SER A 77 7.91 -3.40 -7.51
CA SER A 77 7.62 -3.94 -6.18
C SER A 77 6.14 -4.31 -6.05
N ILE A 78 5.22 -3.41 -6.43
CA ILE A 78 3.77 -3.67 -6.40
C ILE A 78 3.42 -4.93 -7.20
N ARG A 79 3.93 -5.04 -8.44
CA ARG A 79 3.66 -6.21 -9.30
C ARG A 79 4.26 -7.51 -8.77
N LYS A 80 5.42 -7.47 -8.12
CA LYS A 80 6.00 -8.65 -7.46
C LYS A 80 5.14 -9.06 -6.27
N THR A 81 4.76 -8.13 -5.40
CA THR A 81 3.93 -8.41 -4.22
C THR A 81 2.54 -8.90 -4.60
N CYS A 82 1.95 -8.37 -5.69
CA CYS A 82 0.64 -8.79 -6.18
C CYS A 82 0.65 -10.16 -6.88
N ARG A 83 1.80 -10.62 -7.40
CA ARG A 83 1.94 -11.97 -8.01
C ARG A 83 2.26 -13.08 -7.01
N ILE A 84 2.61 -12.75 -5.77
CA ILE A 84 2.97 -13.74 -4.73
C ILE A 84 1.73 -14.20 -3.92
N SER A 85 0.51 -13.85 -4.34
CA SER A 85 -0.73 -14.28 -3.67
C SER A 85 -1.62 -15.10 -4.56
#